data_AF-A0A3D9ZHR7-F1
#
_entry.id   AF-A0A3D9ZHR7-F1
#
_cell.length_a   1.000
_cell.length_b   1.000
_cell.length_c   1.000
_cell.angle_alpha   90.00
_cell.angle_beta   90.00
_cell.angle_gamma   90.00
#
_symmetry.space_group_name_H-M   'P 1'
#
loop_
_entity.id
_entity.type
_entity.pdbx_description
1 polymer ?
#
loop_
_entity_poly.entity_id
_entity_poly.type
_entity_poly.pdbx_seq_one_letter_code
_entity_poly.pdbx_strand_id
1 'polypeptide(L)'
;MGRLLLTLEGVVEAPIDRVAEVALVEQPGASVDRAARTIVMQGDWWFRSETALHADGPGRTRIVQRIFNVAEKGRWAVRFVAREPLRAAQGGFDARLAEFGRRLGCRSYRVREAARPG
;
A
#
# COMPACT_ATOMS: atom_id res chain seq x y z
N MET A 1 9.79 -11.43 11.69
CA MET A 1 8.70 -10.45 11.45
C MET A 1 9.29 -9.05 11.55
N GLY A 2 9.17 -8.21 10.52
CA GLY A 2 9.69 -6.83 10.53
C GLY A 2 8.86 -5.90 11.42
N ARG A 3 9.45 -4.79 11.89
CA ARG A 3 8.72 -3.77 12.67
C ARG A 3 7.91 -2.89 11.73
N LEU A 4 6.60 -2.76 11.96
CA LEU A 4 5.75 -1.85 11.19
C LEU A 4 6.21 -0.39 11.37
N LEU A 5 6.34 0.33 10.25
CA LEU A 5 6.72 1.74 10.19
C LEU A 5 5.57 2.64 9.75
N LEU A 6 4.75 2.17 8.80
CA LEU A 6 3.68 2.96 8.21
C LEU A 6 2.57 2.03 7.68
N THR A 7 1.33 2.42 7.94
CA THR A 7 0.13 1.83 7.30
C THR A 7 -0.56 2.94 6.52
N LEU A 8 -0.88 2.66 5.26
CA LEU A 8 -1.66 3.52 4.38
C LEU A 8 -2.89 2.77 3.91
N GLU A 9 -4.04 3.42 4.00
CA GLU A 9 -5.30 2.81 3.66
C GLU A 9 -6.08 3.70 2.71
N GLY A 10 -6.71 3.08 1.73
CA GLY A 10 -7.47 3.76 0.71
C GLY A 10 -8.68 2.94 0.31
N VAL A 11 -9.67 3.61 -0.24
CA VAL A 11 -10.86 2.99 -0.81
C VAL A 11 -10.93 3.36 -2.29
N VAL A 12 -11.31 2.39 -3.10
CA VAL A 12 -11.73 2.57 -4.49
C VAL A 12 -13.17 2.07 -4.58
N GLU A 13 -14.08 2.91 -5.07
CA GLU A 13 -15.50 2.57 -5.25
C GLU A 13 -15.72 1.74 -6.52
N ALA A 14 -15.04 0.59 -6.57
CA ALA A 14 -15.23 -0.45 -7.57
C ALA A 14 -15.13 -1.85 -6.94
N PRO A 15 -15.77 -2.88 -7.54
CA PRO A 15 -15.61 -4.27 -7.12
C PRO A 15 -14.15 -4.73 -7.17
N ILE A 16 -13.79 -5.62 -6.25
CA ILE A 16 -12.38 -6.04 -6.08
C ILE A 16 -11.78 -6.68 -7.31
N ASP A 17 -12.54 -7.40 -8.13
CA ASP A 17 -12.02 -8.01 -9.36
C ASP A 17 -11.61 -6.94 -10.38
N ARG A 18 -12.40 -5.87 -10.51
CA ARG A 18 -12.08 -4.72 -11.38
C ARG A 18 -10.88 -3.94 -10.88
N VAL A 19 -10.76 -3.78 -9.56
CA VAL A 19 -9.58 -3.14 -8.96
C VAL A 19 -8.34 -4.02 -9.12
N ALA A 20 -8.47 -5.33 -8.97
CA ALA A 20 -7.38 -6.29 -9.12
C ALA A 20 -6.82 -6.29 -10.56
N GLU A 21 -7.67 -6.18 -11.59
CA GLU A 21 -7.26 -6.06 -12.99
C GLU A 21 -6.28 -4.90 -13.24
N VAL A 22 -6.48 -3.76 -12.56
CA VAL A 22 -5.65 -2.56 -12.74
C VAL A 22 -4.50 -2.46 -11.75
N ALA A 23 -4.68 -2.98 -10.54
CA ALA A 23 -3.73 -2.84 -9.44
C ALA A 23 -2.64 -3.93 -9.46
N LEU A 24 -3.01 -5.17 -9.81
CA LEU A 24 -2.11 -6.34 -9.80
C LEU A 24 -1.40 -6.51 -11.13
N VAL A 25 -0.89 -5.40 -11.66
CA VAL A 25 0.01 -5.40 -12.83
C VAL A 25 1.44 -5.64 -12.36
N GLU A 26 2.22 -6.36 -13.17
CA GLU A 26 3.64 -6.58 -12.87
C GLU A 26 4.39 -5.25 -12.80
N GLN A 27 5.23 -5.09 -11.78
CA GLN A 27 6.05 -3.89 -11.57
C GLN A 27 7.49 -4.32 -11.26
N PRO A 28 8.51 -3.65 -11.82
CA PRO A 28 9.90 -3.96 -11.53
C PRO A 28 10.19 -3.94 -10.02
N GLY A 29 10.82 -5.00 -9.51
CA GLY A 29 11.18 -5.12 -8.10
C GLY A 29 10.03 -5.51 -7.16
N ALA A 30 8.83 -5.76 -7.67
CA ALA A 30 7.70 -6.27 -6.90
C ALA A 30 7.33 -7.70 -7.29
N SER A 31 6.88 -8.48 -6.32
CA SER A 31 6.22 -9.76 -6.50
C SER A 31 4.72 -9.56 -6.41
N VAL A 32 3.98 -9.99 -7.42
CA VAL A 32 2.51 -9.90 -7.45
C VAL A 32 1.91 -11.29 -7.27
N ASP A 33 1.06 -11.46 -6.26
CA ASP A 33 0.23 -12.64 -6.09
C ASP A 33 -1.22 -12.28 -6.40
N ARG A 34 -1.70 -12.74 -7.56
CA ARG A 34 -3.07 -12.47 -8.03
C ARG A 34 -4.12 -13.22 -7.23
N ALA A 35 -3.80 -14.44 -6.77
CA ALA A 35 -4.73 -15.25 -5.99
C ALA A 35 -4.94 -14.67 -4.59
N ALA A 36 -3.84 -14.28 -3.93
CA ALA A 36 -3.89 -13.61 -2.64
C ALA A 36 -4.27 -12.12 -2.74
N ARG A 37 -4.27 -11.55 -3.95
CA ARG A 37 -4.48 -10.12 -4.23
C ARG A 37 -3.51 -9.24 -3.46
N THR A 38 -2.23 -9.61 -3.52
CA THR A 38 -1.16 -8.90 -2.82
C THR A 38 -0.03 -8.51 -3.76
N ILE A 39 0.65 -7.43 -3.40
CA ILE A 39 1.88 -6.96 -4.02
C ILE A 39 2.90 -6.78 -2.91
N VAL A 40 4.04 -7.44 -3.04
CA VAL A 40 5.14 -7.35 -2.10
C VAL A 40 6.34 -6.74 -2.81
N MET A 41 6.97 -5.74 -2.21
CA MET A 41 8.19 -5.14 -2.72
C MET A 41 9.20 -5.06 -1.59
N GLN A 42 10.42 -5.54 -1.84
CA GLN A 42 11.55 -5.34 -0.94
C GLN A 42 12.47 -4.30 -1.57
N GLY A 43 12.92 -3.34 -0.76
CA GLY A 43 13.80 -2.27 -1.17
C GLY A 43 14.90 -2.09 -0.14
N ASP A 44 16.13 -1.87 -0.62
CA ASP A 44 17.32 -1.78 0.21
C ASP A 44 17.45 -2.94 1.23
N TRP A 45 18.29 -2.75 2.25
CA TRP A 45 18.51 -3.74 3.31
C TRP A 45 17.45 -3.69 4.41
N TRP A 46 16.59 -2.67 4.42
CA TRP A 46 15.77 -2.34 5.57
C TRP A 46 14.27 -2.30 5.29
N PHE A 47 13.83 -2.21 4.04
CA PHE A 47 12.44 -1.93 3.72
C PHE A 47 11.76 -3.10 3.03
N ARG A 48 10.54 -3.38 3.46
CA ARG A 48 9.58 -4.22 2.75
C ARG A 48 8.21 -3.55 2.81
N SER A 49 7.56 -3.40 1.66
CA SER A 49 6.15 -3.03 1.60
C SER A 49 5.29 -4.19 1.15
N GLU A 50 4.11 -4.29 1.74
CA GLU A 50 3.08 -5.25 1.40
C GLU A 50 1.79 -4.48 1.15
N THR A 51 1.23 -4.61 -0.04
CA THR A 51 -0.06 -4.02 -0.42
C THR A 51 -1.05 -5.14 -0.62
N ALA A 52 -2.19 -5.07 0.06
CA ALA A 52 -3.27 -6.05 -0.05
C ALA A 52 -4.57 -5.36 -0.48
N LEU A 53 -5.35 -6.07 -1.30
CA LEU A 53 -6.69 -5.64 -1.71
C LEU A 53 -7.74 -6.47 -0.97
N HIS A 54 -8.70 -5.80 -0.34
CA HIS A 54 -9.78 -6.41 0.41
C HIS A 54 -11.13 -5.92 -0.11
N ALA A 55 -12.09 -6.82 -0.28
CA ALA A 55 -13.47 -6.41 -0.53
C ALA A 55 -14.01 -5.71 0.72
N ASP A 56 -14.66 -4.56 0.54
CA ASP A 56 -15.17 -3.71 1.63
C ASP A 56 -16.66 -3.38 1.37
N GLY A 57 -17.41 -4.43 1.07
CA GLY A 57 -18.81 -4.36 0.63
C GLY A 57 -19.00 -4.38 -0.90
N PRO A 58 -20.25 -4.44 -1.37
CA PRO A 58 -20.56 -4.44 -2.80
C PRO A 58 -20.02 -3.19 -3.50
N GLY A 59 -19.28 -3.38 -4.60
CA GLY A 59 -18.76 -2.27 -5.39
C GLY A 59 -17.68 -1.44 -4.70
N ARG A 60 -17.05 -1.95 -3.64
CA ARG A 60 -16.04 -1.21 -2.89
C ARG A 60 -14.85 -2.09 -2.51
N THR A 61 -13.66 -1.55 -2.72
CA THR A 61 -12.39 -2.24 -2.43
C THR A 61 -11.54 -1.36 -1.52
N ARG A 62 -11.06 -1.96 -0.44
CA ARG A 62 -10.08 -1.36 0.46
C ARG A 62 -8.68 -1.81 0.07
N ILE A 63 -7.78 -0.85 -0.10
CA ILE A 63 -6.37 -1.06 -0.39
C ILE A 63 -5.58 -0.73 0.86
N VAL A 64 -4.80 -1.68 1.35
CA VAL A 64 -3.97 -1.51 2.55
C VAL A 64 -2.52 -1.74 2.19
N GLN A 65 -1.69 -0.70 2.30
CA GLN A 65 -0.25 -0.81 2.17
C GLN A 65 0.40 -0.70 3.56
N ARG A 66 1.20 -1.70 3.92
CA ARG A 66 2.01 -1.71 5.13
C ARG A 66 3.48 -1.70 4.77
N ILE A 67 4.25 -0.89 5.48
CA ILE A 67 5.69 -0.77 5.30
C ILE A 67 6.38 -1.21 6.59
N PHE A 68 7.34 -2.12 6.46
CA PHE A 68 8.06 -2.72 7.56
C PHE A 68 9.56 -2.40 7.48
N ASN A 69 10.15 -2.19 8.65
CA ASN A 69 11.59 -2.32 8.85
C ASN A 69 11.93 -3.82 8.96
N VAL A 70 12.60 -4.35 7.96
CA VAL A 70 13.07 -5.74 7.88
C VAL A 70 14.59 -5.87 8.06
N ALA A 71 15.30 -4.78 8.37
CA ALA A 71 16.75 -4.83 8.54
C ALA A 71 17.15 -5.83 9.61
N GLU A 72 18.03 -6.78 9.29
CA GLU A 72 18.59 -7.73 10.24
C GLU A 72 19.77 -7.14 11.02
N LYS A 73 20.59 -6.34 10.34
CA LYS A 73 21.76 -5.62 10.87
C LYS A 73 21.60 -4.12 10.64
N GLY A 74 22.23 -3.30 11.49
CA GLY A 74 22.21 -1.85 11.33
C GLY A 74 20.83 -1.20 11.49
N ARG A 75 19.89 -1.85 12.21
CA ARG A 75 18.52 -1.34 12.43
C ARG A 75 18.45 0.09 12.95
N TRP A 76 19.44 0.51 13.74
CA TRP A 76 19.55 1.86 14.27
C TRP A 76 19.69 2.92 13.17
N ALA A 77 20.32 2.58 12.03
CA ALA A 77 20.56 3.51 10.93
C ALA A 77 19.27 3.83 10.16
N VAL A 78 18.28 2.93 10.21
CA VAL A 78 16.98 3.10 9.53
C VAL A 78 16.28 4.39 9.94
N ARG A 79 16.41 4.83 11.20
CA ARG A 79 15.78 6.07 11.68
C ARG A 79 16.27 7.32 10.94
N PHE A 80 17.48 7.28 10.38
CA PHE A 80 18.08 8.39 9.65
C PHE A 80 17.70 8.36 8.16
N VAL A 81 17.54 7.18 7.57
CA VAL A 81 17.28 7.03 6.13
C VAL A 81 15.81 6.85 5.78
N ALA A 82 14.95 6.44 6.71
CA ALA A 82 13.55 6.08 6.40
C ALA A 82 12.63 7.29 6.23
N ARG A 83 12.99 8.47 6.74
CA ARG A 83 12.06 9.61 6.84
C ARG A 83 11.56 10.08 5.47
N GLU A 84 12.46 10.30 4.53
CA GLU A 84 12.08 10.76 3.18
C GLU A 84 11.37 9.67 2.37
N PRO A 85 11.86 8.42 2.31
CA PRO A 85 11.14 7.32 1.66
C PRO A 85 9.72 7.11 2.20
N LEU A 86 9.50 7.21 3.51
CA LEU A 86 8.15 7.07 4.09
C LEU A 86 7.22 8.23 3.74
N ARG A 87 7.75 9.44 3.54
CA ARG A 87 6.97 10.58 3.01
C ARG A 87 6.67 10.41 1.53
N ALA A 88 7.65 9.98 0.74
CA ALA A 88 7.47 9.68 -0.67
C ALA A 88 6.45 8.55 -0.89
N ALA A 89 6.46 7.52 -0.03
CA ALA A 89 5.50 6.43 -0.06
C ALA A 89 4.05 6.90 0.13
N GLN A 90 3.81 7.88 1.00
CA GLN A 90 2.49 8.49 1.16
C GLN A 90 2.01 9.14 -0.14
N GLY A 91 2.85 9.98 -0.76
CA GLY A 91 2.52 10.64 -2.03
C GLY A 91 2.34 9.64 -3.18
N GLY A 92 3.20 8.63 -3.27
CA GLY A 92 3.08 7.57 -4.27
C GLY A 92 1.80 6.74 -4.12
N PHE A 93 1.37 6.47 -2.89
CA PHE A 93 0.09 5.81 -2.63
C PHE A 93 -1.11 6.68 -3.03
N ASP A 94 -1.06 7.99 -2.73
CA ASP A 94 -2.13 8.92 -3.13
C ASP A 94 -2.24 9.02 -4.66
N ALA A 95 -1.10 9.12 -5.34
CA ALA A 95 -1.05 9.14 -6.80
C ALA A 95 -1.63 7.84 -7.40
N ARG A 96 -1.32 6.68 -6.80
CA ARG A 96 -1.84 5.38 -7.23
C ARG A 96 -3.34 5.26 -7.02
N LEU A 97 -3.88 5.72 -5.88
CA LEU A 97 -5.33 5.77 -5.67
C LEU A 97 -6.00 6.62 -6.74
N ALA A 98 -5.50 7.84 -6.96
CA ALA A 98 -6.04 8.76 -7.97
C ALA A 98 -6.00 8.15 -9.38
N GLU A 99 -4.92 7.42 -9.72
CA GLU A 99 -4.83 6.67 -10.96
C GLU A 99 -5.91 5.58 -11.06
N PHE A 100 -6.14 4.79 -10.01
CA PHE A 100 -7.21 3.79 -10.01
C PHE A 100 -8.59 4.41 -10.21
N GLY A 101 -8.90 5.50 -9.50
CA GLY A 101 -10.15 6.23 -9.68
C GLY A 101 -10.34 6.71 -11.11
N ARG A 102 -9.28 7.30 -11.72
CA ARG A 102 -9.30 7.75 -13.11
C ARG A 102 -9.47 6.61 -14.11
N ARG A 103 -8.75 5.49 -13.96
CA ARG A 103 -8.81 4.34 -14.88
C ARG A 103 -10.14 3.60 -14.80
N LEU A 104 -10.74 3.54 -13.63
CA LEU A 104 -12.01 2.84 -13.39
C LEU A 104 -13.23 3.76 -13.49
N GLY A 105 -13.04 5.07 -13.65
CA GLY A 105 -14.13 6.04 -13.72
C GLY A 105 -14.93 6.15 -12.42
N CYS A 106 -14.29 5.96 -11.26
CA CYS A 106 -14.94 5.93 -9.95
C CYS A 106 -14.20 6.79 -8.92
N ARG A 107 -14.83 7.01 -7.76
CA ARG A 107 -14.15 7.73 -6.67
C ARG A 107 -13.10 6.83 -6.02
N SER A 108 -12.01 7.46 -5.64
CA SER A 108 -10.94 6.86 -4.84
C SER A 108 -10.48 7.88 -3.80
N TYR A 109 -10.20 7.43 -2.58
CA TYR A 109 -9.82 8.32 -1.50
C TYR A 109 -9.04 7.60 -0.41
N ARG A 110 -8.19 8.35 0.31
CA ARG A 110 -7.50 7.86 1.50
C ARG A 110 -8.50 7.71 2.63
N VAL A 111 -8.44 6.59 3.33
CA VAL A 111 -9.15 6.45 4.60
C VAL A 111 -8.38 7.29 5.62
N ARG A 112 -9.01 8.34 6.12
CA ARG A 112 -8.47 9.03 7.30
C ARG A 112 -8.62 8.09 8.49
N GLU A 113 -7.56 7.91 9.26
CA GLU A 113 -7.67 7.28 10.57
C GLU A 113 -8.72 8.08 11.35
N ALA A 114 -9.81 7.43 11.75
CA ALA A 114 -10.74 8.06 12.68
C ALA A 114 -9.92 8.36 13.95
N ALA A 115 -9.93 9.61 14.41
CA ALA A 115 -9.38 9.95 15.71
C ALA A 115 -9.99 8.97 16.72
N ARG A 116 -9.17 8.14 17.38
CA ARG A 116 -9.68 7.29 18.46
C ARG A 116 -10.33 8.24 19.48
N PRO A 117 -11.59 8.02 19.90
CA PRO A 117 -12.09 8.72 21.06
C PRO A 117 -11.20 8.31 22.24
N GLY A 118 -10.62 9.30 22.92
CA GLY A 118 -9.89 9.11 24.17
C GLY A 118 -10.82 8.80 25.33
#